data_AF-A0A1M6L0J7-F1
#
_entry.id   AF-A0A1M6L0J7-F1
#
_cell.length_a   1.000
_cell.length_b   1.000
_cell.length_c   1.000
_cell.angle_alpha   90.00
_cell.angle_beta   90.00
_cell.angle_gamma   90.00
#
_symmetry.space_group_name_H-M   'P 1'
#
loop_
_entity.id
_entity.type
_entity.pdbx_description
1 polymer ?
#
loop_
_entity_poly.entity_id
_entity_poly.type
_entity_poly.pdbx_seq_one_letter_code
_entity_poly.pdbx_strand_id
1 'polypeptide(L)'
;MGFIAKQPNGLYCRFSTVTDCPTHYNLTKEDYLNNTTRTVPNRKIGEDVLNNHLKSFSEVIDRFIPNNMSQEDFDRLVKIMSSEVFE
;
A
#
# COMPACT_ATOMS: atom_id res chain seq x y z
N MET A 1 -0.46 -13.16 1.14
CA MET A 1 -0.41 -12.80 -0.29
C MET A 1 -0.81 -11.34 -0.46
N GLY A 2 -0.11 -10.55 -1.26
CA GLY A 2 -0.34 -9.11 -1.41
C GLY A 2 0.79 -8.44 -2.17
N PHE A 3 0.67 -7.13 -2.42
CA PHE A 3 1.70 -6.34 -3.08
C PHE A 3 1.84 -4.97 -2.44
N ILE A 4 2.95 -4.31 -2.75
CA ILE A 4 3.23 -2.93 -2.36
C ILE A 4 3.00 -2.03 -3.56
N ALA A 5 2.33 -0.90 -3.33
CA ALA A 5 2.13 0.12 -4.34
C ALA A 5 2.62 1.48 -3.84
N LYS A 6 3.12 2.30 -4.77
CA LYS A 6 3.45 3.70 -4.49
C LYS A 6 2.19 4.54 -4.59
N GLN A 7 1.93 5.33 -3.56
CA GLN A 7 0.80 6.25 -3.47
C GLN A 7 1.09 7.57 -4.21
N PRO A 8 0.06 8.32 -4.62
CA PRO A 8 0.24 9.63 -5.24
C PRO A 8 0.95 10.64 -4.33
N ASN A 9 0.75 10.54 -3.00
CA ASN A 9 1.45 11.38 -2.02
C ASN A 9 2.94 11.01 -1.80
N GLY A 10 3.48 10.02 -2.54
CA GLY A 10 4.88 9.60 -2.46
C GLY A 10 5.19 8.49 -1.45
N LEU A 11 4.23 8.13 -0.58
CA LEU A 11 4.35 7.04 0.39
C LEU A 11 3.97 5.68 -0.23
N TYR A 12 3.94 4.62 0.59
CA TYR A 12 3.63 3.26 0.15
C TYR A 12 2.39 2.70 0.86
N CYS A 13 1.59 1.88 0.17
CA CYS A 13 0.56 1.04 0.77
C CYS A 13 0.83 -0.42 0.51
N ARG A 14 0.26 -1.27 1.38
CA ARG A 14 0.19 -2.72 1.20
C ARG A 14 -1.24 -3.12 0.89
N PHE A 15 -1.45 -3.71 -0.28
CA PHE A 15 -2.72 -4.27 -0.70
C PHE A 15 -2.77 -5.78 -0.42
N SER A 16 -3.90 -6.25 0.09
CA SER A 16 -4.16 -7.67 0.32
C SER A 16 -4.96 -8.24 -0.84
N THR A 17 -4.45 -9.27 -1.51
CA THR A 17 -5.25 -10.05 -2.48
C THR A 17 -6.10 -11.13 -1.81
N VAL A 18 -6.09 -11.19 -0.47
CA VAL A 18 -6.92 -12.12 0.32
C VAL A 18 -8.18 -11.43 0.81
N THR A 19 -8.08 -10.13 1.13
CA THR A 19 -9.22 -9.32 1.58
C THR A 19 -9.66 -8.29 0.55
N ASP A 20 -8.98 -8.24 -0.61
CA ASP A 20 -9.23 -7.33 -1.73
C ASP A 20 -9.29 -5.85 -1.35
N CYS A 21 -8.48 -5.47 -0.36
CA CYS A 21 -8.40 -4.09 0.13
C CYS A 21 -7.00 -3.73 0.66
N PRO A 22 -6.69 -2.42 0.76
CA PRO A 22 -5.51 -1.94 1.49
C PRO A 22 -5.58 -2.33 2.96
N THR A 23 -4.44 -2.74 3.51
CA THR A 23 -4.31 -3.10 4.95
C THR A 23 -3.35 -2.19 5.70
N HIS A 24 -2.44 -1.55 4.97
CA HIS A 24 -1.52 -0.55 5.48
C HIS A 24 -1.38 0.52 4.40
N TYR A 25 -1.26 1.78 4.80
CA TYR A 25 -1.19 2.95 3.92
C TYR A 25 -0.32 4.02 4.59
N ASN A 26 0.05 5.06 3.83
CA ASN A 26 1.00 6.09 4.25
C ASN A 26 2.28 5.53 4.93
N LEU A 27 2.81 4.40 4.44
CA LEU A 27 4.07 3.86 4.92
C LEU A 27 5.22 4.66 4.31
N THR A 28 6.14 5.13 5.13
CA THR A 28 7.44 5.59 4.61
C THR A 28 8.23 4.40 4.06
N LYS A 29 9.31 4.70 3.31
CA LYS A 29 10.26 3.66 2.89
C LYS A 29 10.80 2.89 4.10
N GLU A 30 11.16 3.59 5.17
CA GLU A 30 11.70 2.95 6.38
C GLU A 30 10.66 2.14 7.13
N ASP A 31 9.40 2.59 7.23
CA ASP A 31 8.33 1.77 7.83
C ASP A 31 8.16 0.44 7.10
N TYR A 32 8.18 0.47 5.78
CA TYR A 32 8.09 -0.75 4.99
C TYR A 32 9.31 -1.66 5.21
N LEU A 33 10.53 -1.09 5.15
CA LEU A 33 11.77 -1.85 5.29
C LEU A 33 12.01 -2.39 6.71
N ASN A 34 11.47 -1.72 7.73
CA ASN A 34 11.45 -2.17 9.13
C ASN A 34 10.33 -3.18 9.42
N ASN A 35 9.67 -3.69 8.39
CA ASN A 35 8.68 -4.74 8.47
C ASN A 35 7.41 -4.37 9.26
N THR A 36 6.97 -3.10 9.21
CA THR A 36 5.68 -2.66 9.78
C THR A 36 4.50 -3.47 9.22
N THR A 37 4.60 -3.91 7.97
CA THR A 37 3.59 -4.75 7.32
C THR A 37 3.59 -6.21 7.81
N ARG A 38 4.61 -6.64 8.57
CA ARG A 38 4.87 -8.04 8.96
C ARG A 38 4.99 -9.00 7.77
N THR A 39 5.31 -8.48 6.58
CA THR A 39 5.43 -9.27 5.34
C THR A 39 6.83 -9.21 4.70
N VAL A 40 7.74 -8.41 5.24
CA VAL A 40 9.11 -8.23 4.74
C VAL A 40 10.07 -9.10 5.56
N PRO A 41 10.66 -10.17 4.99
CA PRO A 41 11.53 -11.07 5.75
C PRO A 41 12.82 -10.41 6.24
N ASN A 42 13.36 -9.49 5.45
CA ASN A 42 14.53 -8.69 5.77
C ASN A 42 14.63 -7.48 4.82
N ARG A 43 15.47 -6.51 5.19
CA ARG A 43 15.64 -5.25 4.44
C ARG A 43 16.02 -5.47 2.97
N LYS A 44 16.91 -6.43 2.65
CA LYS A 44 17.33 -6.71 1.27
C LYS A 44 16.16 -7.11 0.38
N ILE A 45 15.29 -7.99 0.87
CA ILE A 45 14.07 -8.39 0.15
C ILE A 45 13.10 -7.20 0.04
N GLY A 46 12.96 -6.39 1.08
CA GLY A 46 12.15 -5.17 1.02
C GLY A 46 12.63 -4.20 -0.05
N GLU A 47 13.94 -3.96 -0.14
CA GLU A 47 14.54 -3.10 -1.17
C GLU A 47 14.34 -3.65 -2.57
N ASP A 48 14.48 -4.97 -2.76
CA ASP A 48 14.19 -5.63 -4.02
C ASP A 48 12.72 -5.44 -4.45
N VAL A 49 11.77 -5.57 -3.51
CA VAL A 49 10.35 -5.31 -3.79
C VAL A 49 10.13 -3.87 -4.25
N LEU A 50 10.72 -2.89 -3.56
CA LEU A 50 10.55 -1.48 -3.91
C LEU A 50 11.18 -1.13 -5.26
N ASN A 51 12.26 -1.80 -5.66
CA ASN A 51 12.96 -1.52 -6.92
C ASN A 51 12.39 -2.29 -8.11
N ASN A 52 11.93 -3.53 -7.91
CA ASN A 52 11.64 -4.47 -9.00
C ASN A 52 10.19 -4.97 -9.04
N HIS A 53 9.45 -4.91 -7.92
CA HIS A 53 8.10 -5.49 -7.80
C HIS A 53 7.02 -4.50 -7.37
N LEU A 54 7.36 -3.22 -7.26
CA LEU A 54 6.45 -2.16 -6.88
C LEU A 54 5.34 -1.99 -7.91
N LYS A 55 4.09 -1.96 -7.45
CA LYS A 55 2.91 -1.72 -8.29
C LYS A 55 2.53 -0.25 -8.33
N SER A 56 1.82 0.13 -9.39
CA SER A 56 1.20 1.46 -9.49
C SER A 56 0.03 1.58 -8.51
N PHE A 57 -0.32 2.81 -8.16
CA PHE A 57 -1.52 3.05 -7.37
C PHE A 57 -2.82 2.66 -8.10
N SER A 58 -2.83 2.73 -9.45
CA SER A 58 -4.00 2.30 -10.23
C SER A 58 -4.36 0.83 -9.97
N GLU A 59 -3.36 -0.03 -9.78
CA GLU A 59 -3.56 -1.46 -9.45
C GLU A 59 -4.28 -1.66 -8.11
N VAL A 60 -4.16 -0.70 -7.18
CA VAL A 60 -4.91 -0.71 -5.91
C VAL A 60 -6.39 -0.38 -6.14
N ILE A 61 -6.67 0.55 -7.04
CA ILE A 61 -8.02 0.98 -7.39
C ILE A 61 -8.72 -0.12 -8.18
N ASP A 62 -8.06 -0.68 -9.19
CA ASP A 62 -8.63 -1.69 -10.09
C ASP A 62 -8.93 -3.02 -9.39
N ARG A 63 -8.16 -3.37 -8.36
CA ARG A 63 -8.30 -4.64 -7.63
C ARG A 63 -9.17 -4.55 -6.39
N PHE A 64 -9.62 -3.36 -6.00
CA PHE A 64 -10.46 -3.21 -4.82
C PHE A 64 -11.81 -3.90 -5.03
N ILE A 65 -12.21 -4.71 -4.06
CA ILE A 65 -13.55 -5.32 -4.02
C ILE A 65 -14.16 -5.03 -2.64
N PRO A 66 -15.37 -4.47 -2.56
CA PRO A 66 -15.97 -4.00 -1.31
C PRO A 66 -16.56 -5.14 -0.44
N ASN A 67 -15.79 -6.22 -0.27
CA ASN A 67 -16.17 -7.37 0.56
C ASN A 67 -15.77 -7.19 2.03
N ASN A 68 -14.58 -6.64 2.27
CA ASN A 68 -13.99 -6.49 3.61
C ASN A 68 -13.81 -5.01 4.04
N MET A 69 -14.12 -4.08 3.15
CA MET A 69 -14.06 -2.64 3.34
C MET A 69 -15.15 -2.03 2.48
N SER A 70 -15.89 -1.04 3.01
CA SER A 70 -16.94 -0.38 2.23
C SER A 70 -16.32 0.49 1.11
N GLN A 71 -17.10 0.74 0.05
CA GLN A 71 -16.67 1.68 -0.99
C GLN A 71 -16.41 3.08 -0.42
N GLU A 72 -17.25 3.54 0.53
CA GLU A 72 -17.08 4.85 1.16
C GLU A 72 -15.79 4.98 1.97
N ASP A 73 -15.42 3.95 2.72
CA ASP A 73 -14.16 3.93 3.47
C ASP A 73 -12.97 3.88 2.52
N PHE A 74 -13.08 3.11 1.44
CA PHE A 74 -12.05 3.05 0.41
C PHE A 74 -11.87 4.40 -0.29
N ASP A 75 -12.95 5.08 -0.64
CA ASP A 75 -12.89 6.40 -1.28
C ASP A 75 -12.24 7.46 -0.35
N ARG A 76 -12.54 7.40 0.95
CA ARG A 76 -11.86 8.24 1.96
C ARG A 76 -10.38 7.92 2.02
N LEU A 77 -10.04 6.63 2.00
CA LEU A 77 -8.65 6.18 2.04
C LEU A 77 -7.87 6.62 0.80
N VAL A 78 -8.46 6.52 -0.39
CA VAL A 78 -7.87 6.99 -1.65
C VAL A 78 -7.57 8.48 -1.59
N LYS A 79 -8.47 9.29 -1.02
CA LYS A 79 -8.22 10.72 -0.80
C LYS A 79 -7.04 10.93 0.14
N ILE A 80 -6.98 10.23 1.27
CA ILE A 80 -5.86 10.32 2.23
C ILE A 80 -4.52 9.96 1.56
N MET A 81 -4.49 8.89 0.77
CA MET A 81 -3.29 8.44 0.05
C MET A 81 -2.91 9.37 -1.11
N SER A 82 -3.82 10.25 -1.53
CA SER A 82 -3.60 11.21 -2.63
C SER A 82 -3.30 12.62 -2.15
N SER A 83 -3.62 12.95 -0.89
CA SER A 83 -3.31 14.25 -0.30
C SER A 83 -1.83 14.31 0.08
N GLU A 84 -1.17 15.40 -0.30
CA GLU A 84 0.20 15.71 0.15
C GLU A 84 0.22 15.78 1.69
N VAL A 85 1.19 15.07 2.28
CA VAL A 85 1.47 15.21 3.72
C VAL A 85 2.19 16.54 3.88
N PHE A 86 1.46 17.57 4.31
CA PHE A 86 2.08 18.79 4.80
C PHE A 86 2.69 18.44 6.17
N GLU A 87 4.03 18.33 6.21
CA GLU A 87 4.80 18.20 7.46
C GLU A 87 4.70 19.45 8.34
#